data_AF-A0A7V9MIT1-F1
#
_entry.id   AF-A0A7V9MIT1-F1
#
_cell.length_a   1.000
_cell.length_b   1.000
_cell.length_c   1.000
_cell.angle_alpha   90.00
_cell.angle_beta   90.00
_cell.angle_gamma   90.00
#
_symmetry.space_group_name_H-M   'P 1'
#
loop_
_entity.id
_entity.type
_entity.pdbx_description
1 polymer ?
#
loop_
_entity_poly.entity_id
_entity_poly.type
_entity_poly.pdbx_seq_one_letter_code
_entity_poly.pdbx_strand_id
1 'polypeptide(L)'
;MPVRSTRSRRLGERDLAPGIDVVDFGIRGMDLVYALGEGYDAAVFVDAIPRGEAPGTLYLIEPDLEGTEPTLDVHGMDPVKVLVLARELGPAPDRVLVVGCEPQVRMTGDEEDVVVALSPPVLAAVDEAVAMVASVLEDLVTTEDNERKVSRSWASS
;
A
#
# COMPACT_ATOMS: atom_id res chain seq x y z
N MET A 1 -18.74 0.12 11.27
CA MET A 1 -18.74 0.68 9.90
C MET A 1 -17.48 1.51 9.77
N PRO A 2 -16.50 1.16 8.92
CA PRO A 2 -15.28 1.94 8.81
C PRO A 2 -15.59 3.27 8.11
N VAL A 3 -15.08 4.36 8.68
CA VAL A 3 -15.14 5.71 8.11
C VAL A 3 -14.26 5.71 6.87
N ARG A 4 -14.85 5.97 5.70
CA ARG A 4 -14.12 6.06 4.43
C ARG A 4 -13.33 7.38 4.41
N SER A 5 -12.00 7.34 4.38
CA SER A 5 -11.23 8.57 4.12
C SER A 5 -11.37 8.97 2.65
N THR A 6 -11.16 10.25 2.36
CA THR A 6 -11.28 10.80 1.00
C THR A 6 -10.25 10.19 0.02
N ARG A 7 -9.18 9.55 0.52
CA ARG A 7 -8.09 8.97 -0.27
C ARG A 7 -8.47 7.62 -0.89
N SER A 8 -9.02 6.71 -0.08
CA SER A 8 -9.52 5.40 -0.54
C SER A 8 -10.72 5.52 -1.47
N ARG A 9 -11.54 6.58 -1.30
CA ARG A 9 -12.74 6.83 -2.11
C ARG A 9 -12.45 6.98 -3.61
N ARG A 10 -11.37 7.67 -4.01
CA ARG A 10 -11.09 7.92 -5.45
C ARG A 10 -10.74 6.64 -6.21
N LEU A 11 -10.08 5.68 -5.55
CA LEU A 11 -9.76 4.39 -6.15
C LEU A 11 -10.97 3.45 -6.13
N GLY A 12 -11.75 3.46 -5.04
CA GLY A 12 -13.00 2.69 -4.93
C GLY A 12 -14.15 3.18 -5.81
N GLU A 13 -14.01 4.32 -6.48
CA GLU A 13 -14.95 4.86 -7.48
C GLU A 13 -14.61 4.46 -8.93
N ARG A 14 -13.51 3.71 -9.14
CA ARG A 14 -13.13 3.16 -10.44
C ARG A 14 -13.65 1.73 -10.61
N ASP A 15 -13.94 1.35 -11.85
CA ASP A 15 -14.14 -0.05 -12.22
C ASP A 15 -12.78 -0.77 -12.21
N LEU A 16 -12.43 -1.34 -11.06
CA LEU A 16 -11.24 -2.18 -10.92
C LEU A 16 -11.52 -3.59 -11.43
N ALA A 17 -10.47 -4.29 -11.85
CA ALA A 17 -10.57 -5.70 -12.23
C ALA A 17 -11.12 -6.55 -11.07
N PRO A 18 -11.88 -7.63 -11.37
CA PRO A 18 -12.32 -8.56 -10.35
C PRO A 18 -11.14 -9.13 -9.57
N GLY A 19 -11.28 -9.28 -8.25
CA GLY A 19 -10.22 -9.79 -7.37
C GLY A 19 -9.31 -8.72 -6.76
N ILE A 20 -9.64 -7.43 -6.91
CA ILE A 20 -8.96 -6.33 -6.23
C ILE A 20 -9.83 -5.83 -5.07
N ASP A 21 -9.27 -5.86 -3.86
CA ASP A 21 -9.88 -5.26 -2.68
C ASP A 21 -9.16 -3.96 -2.30
N VAL A 22 -9.94 -2.89 -2.08
CA VAL A 22 -9.43 -1.58 -1.65
C VAL A 22 -9.91 -1.29 -0.24
N VAL A 23 -8.96 -1.24 0.70
CA VAL A 23 -9.25 -1.05 2.13
C VAL A 23 -8.44 0.12 2.68
N ASP A 24 -9.07 0.90 3.54
CA ASP A 24 -8.46 2.04 4.23
C ASP A 24 -8.13 1.66 5.68
N PHE A 25 -6.86 1.38 5.94
CA PHE A 25 -6.41 0.95 7.26
C PHE A 25 -6.05 2.11 8.20
N GLY A 26 -5.94 3.35 7.69
CA GLY A 26 -5.50 4.49 8.50
C GLY A 26 -4.23 4.18 9.29
N ILE A 27 -4.30 4.25 10.63
CA ILE A 27 -3.18 3.92 11.55
C ILE A 27 -3.32 2.55 12.24
N ARG A 28 -4.20 1.67 11.74
CA ARG A 28 -4.60 0.42 12.43
C ARG A 28 -3.70 -0.76 12.03
N GLY A 29 -2.45 -0.73 12.47
CA GLY A 29 -1.42 -1.71 12.07
C GLY A 29 -1.78 -3.18 12.30
N MET A 30 -2.46 -3.53 13.40
CA MET A 30 -2.87 -4.93 13.65
C MET A 30 -3.99 -5.42 12.72
N ASP A 31 -4.94 -4.55 12.36
CA ASP A 31 -6.00 -4.90 11.40
C ASP A 31 -5.37 -5.24 10.04
N LEU A 32 -4.30 -4.52 9.66
CA LEU A 32 -3.55 -4.77 8.44
C LEU A 32 -2.81 -6.11 8.47
N VAL A 33 -2.15 -6.46 9.58
CA VAL A 33 -1.50 -7.78 9.74
C VAL A 33 -2.48 -8.92 9.46
N TYR A 34 -3.68 -8.86 10.03
CA TYR A 34 -4.68 -9.90 9.81
C TYR A 34 -5.21 -9.93 8.39
N ALA A 35 -5.44 -8.76 7.77
CA ALA A 35 -5.90 -8.67 6.40
C ALA A 35 -4.89 -9.26 5.41
N LEU A 36 -3.60 -9.04 5.61
CA LEU A 36 -2.54 -9.64 4.77
C LEU A 36 -2.55 -11.18 4.81
N GLY A 37 -3.05 -11.76 5.90
CA GLY A 37 -3.20 -13.20 6.07
C GLY A 37 -4.40 -13.82 5.36
N GLU A 38 -5.26 -13.04 4.70
CA GLU A 38 -6.48 -13.53 4.04
C GLU A 38 -6.21 -14.22 2.68
N GLY A 39 -4.94 -14.38 2.30
CA GLY A 39 -4.54 -15.14 1.11
C GLY A 39 -4.47 -14.32 -0.18
N TYR A 40 -4.10 -13.04 -0.09
CA TYR A 40 -3.81 -12.22 -1.26
C TYR A 40 -2.51 -12.65 -1.94
N ASP A 41 -2.51 -12.72 -3.28
CA ASP A 41 -1.30 -13.00 -4.08
C ASP A 41 -0.28 -11.84 -3.98
N ALA A 42 -0.78 -10.60 -3.93
CA ALA A 42 0.02 -9.38 -3.83
C ALA A 42 -0.67 -8.28 -3.00
N ALA A 43 0.11 -7.34 -2.45
CA ALA A 43 -0.39 -6.15 -1.76
C ALA A 43 0.26 -4.86 -2.27
N VAL A 44 -0.54 -3.79 -2.39
CA VAL A 44 -0.06 -2.44 -2.76
C VAL A 44 -0.47 -1.46 -1.66
N PHE A 45 0.53 -0.83 -1.02
CA PHE A 45 0.32 0.21 -0.01
C PHE A 45 0.41 1.60 -0.62
N VAL A 46 -0.31 2.55 -0.06
CA VAL A 46 -0.22 3.97 -0.44
C VAL A 46 0.05 4.79 0.81
N ASP A 47 1.18 5.50 0.86
CA ASP A 47 1.59 6.24 2.05
C ASP A 47 2.37 7.53 1.74
N ALA A 48 2.45 8.43 2.72
CA ALA A 48 3.31 9.60 2.66
C ALA A 48 4.71 9.25 3.15
N ILE A 49 5.71 9.29 2.26
CA ILE A 49 7.06 8.79 2.55
C ILE A 49 8.06 9.92 2.35
N PRO A 50 8.62 10.49 3.44
CA PRO A 50 9.60 11.55 3.33
C PRO A 50 10.95 11.02 2.90
N ARG A 51 11.37 11.32 1.66
CA ARG A 51 12.66 10.94 1.08
C ARG A 51 13.55 12.13 0.74
N GLY A 52 13.05 13.36 0.91
CA GLY A 52 13.82 14.58 0.72
C GLY A 52 13.76 15.15 -0.70
N GLU A 53 12.84 14.67 -1.54
CA GLU A 53 12.54 15.26 -2.83
C GLU A 53 11.55 16.42 -2.72
N ALA A 54 11.07 16.94 -3.86
CA ALA A 54 10.03 17.94 -3.90
C ALA A 54 8.68 17.37 -3.40
N PRO A 55 7.92 18.10 -2.56
CA PRO A 55 6.59 17.66 -2.11
C PRO A 55 5.67 17.31 -3.29
N GLY A 56 4.91 16.22 -3.16
CA GLY A 56 4.07 15.68 -4.24
C GLY A 56 4.79 14.72 -5.19
N THR A 57 6.11 14.54 -5.06
CA THR A 57 6.84 13.52 -5.83
C THR A 57 6.34 12.12 -5.47
N LEU A 58 6.03 11.31 -6.49
CA LEU A 58 5.56 9.94 -6.32
C LEU A 58 6.69 8.93 -6.47
N TYR A 59 6.59 7.83 -5.73
CA TYR A 59 7.55 6.73 -5.73
C TYR A 59 6.83 5.41 -5.85
N LEU A 60 7.41 4.46 -6.59
CA LEU A 60 7.10 3.05 -6.47
C LEU A 60 8.28 2.35 -5.81
N ILE A 61 8.03 1.68 -4.69
CA ILE A 61 9.06 1.06 -3.86
C ILE A 61 8.70 -0.41 -3.69
N GLU A 62 9.64 -1.28 -4.00
CA GLU A 62 9.61 -2.67 -3.57
C GLU A 62 10.43 -2.76 -2.28
N PRO A 63 9.81 -3.04 -1.12
CA PRO A 63 10.51 -3.03 0.14
C PRO A 63 11.43 -4.23 0.25
N ASP A 64 12.69 -3.98 0.62
CA ASP A 64 13.60 -5.04 1.04
C ASP A 64 13.22 -5.48 2.46
N LEU A 65 12.75 -6.72 2.57
CA LEU A 65 12.31 -7.30 3.83
C LEU A 65 13.44 -8.05 4.54
N GLU A 66 14.61 -8.22 3.90
CA GLU A 66 15.75 -8.91 4.49
C GLU A 66 16.38 -8.07 5.62
N GLY A 67 16.54 -8.66 6.80
CA GLY A 67 17.21 -8.03 7.94
C GLY A 67 16.42 -6.89 8.63
N THR A 68 15.15 -6.67 8.27
CA THR A 68 14.27 -5.71 8.95
C THR A 68 13.66 -6.34 10.19
N GLU A 69 13.81 -5.71 11.36
CA GLU A 69 13.21 -6.19 12.60
C GLU A 69 11.70 -5.87 12.67
N PRO A 70 10.84 -6.85 13.03
CA PRO A 70 9.41 -6.64 13.20
C PRO A 70 9.18 -5.74 14.42
N THR A 71 8.70 -4.52 14.22
CA THR A 71 8.26 -3.65 15.32
C THR A 71 6.95 -2.96 14.96
N LEU A 72 5.98 -2.99 15.88
CA LEU A 72 4.80 -2.13 15.79
C LEU A 72 5.19 -0.77 16.36
N ASP A 73 5.38 0.23 15.50
CA ASP A 73 5.28 1.61 15.96
C ASP A 73 3.79 1.93 16.14
N VAL A 74 3.40 2.15 17.39
CA VAL A 74 2.02 2.46 17.82
C VAL A 74 1.52 3.81 17.30
N HIS A 75 2.41 4.65 16.75
CA HIS A 75 2.08 6.00 16.28
C HIS A 75 2.48 6.27 14.82
N GLY A 76 3.10 5.30 14.12
CA GLY A 76 3.40 5.39 12.69
C GLY A 76 3.37 4.00 12.04
N MET A 77 2.57 3.80 10.99
CA MET A 77 2.68 2.58 10.19
C MET A 77 3.90 2.72 9.29
N ASP A 78 4.96 1.98 9.58
CA ASP A 78 5.92 1.62 8.54
C ASP A 78 5.37 0.35 7.86
N PRO A 79 4.87 0.43 6.62
CA PRO A 79 4.29 -0.72 5.92
C PRO A 79 5.27 -1.89 5.86
N VAL A 80 6.58 -1.63 5.79
CA VAL A 80 7.63 -2.65 5.74
C VAL A 80 7.66 -3.48 7.03
N LYS A 81 7.56 -2.83 8.18
CA LYS A 81 7.59 -3.53 9.48
C LYS A 81 6.33 -4.36 9.73
N VAL A 82 5.17 -3.86 9.29
CA VAL A 82 3.90 -4.59 9.37
C VAL A 82 3.96 -5.86 8.50
N LEU A 83 4.58 -5.77 7.33
CA LEU A 83 4.77 -6.92 6.44
C LEU A 83 5.67 -7.99 7.03
N VAL A 84 6.80 -7.60 7.64
CA VAL A 84 7.68 -8.56 8.33
C VAL A 84 6.91 -9.29 9.43
N LEU A 85 6.15 -8.56 10.26
CA LEU A 85 5.33 -9.17 11.31
C LEU A 85 4.24 -10.09 10.74
N ALA A 86 3.58 -9.71 9.64
CA ALA A 86 2.57 -10.55 9.00
C ALA A 86 3.17 -11.88 8.52
N ARG A 87 4.37 -11.84 7.92
CA ARG A 87 5.11 -13.04 7.50
C ARG A 87 5.53 -13.94 8.66
N GLU A 88 5.81 -13.38 9.83
CA GLU A 88 6.11 -14.19 11.02
C GLU A 88 4.87 -14.86 11.62
N LEU A 89 3.70 -14.21 11.52
CA LEU A 89 2.46 -14.69 12.12
C LEU A 89 1.68 -15.67 11.23
N GLY A 90 1.96 -15.69 9.93
CA GLY A 90 1.28 -16.60 9.00
C GLY A 90 1.61 -16.35 7.53
N PRO A 91 0.82 -16.93 6.62
CA PRO A 91 0.89 -16.63 5.20
C PRO A 91 0.73 -15.12 4.98
N ALA A 92 1.52 -14.57 4.07
CA ALA A 92 1.40 -13.19 3.63
C ALA A 92 1.72 -13.12 2.13
N PRO A 93 1.37 -12.04 1.43
CA PRO A 93 1.60 -11.94 0.01
C PRO A 93 3.10 -12.04 -0.33
N ASP A 94 3.40 -12.78 -1.41
CA ASP A 94 4.77 -12.95 -1.89
C ASP A 94 5.31 -11.64 -2.44
N ARG A 95 4.43 -10.88 -3.11
CA ARG A 95 4.78 -9.60 -3.74
C ARG A 95 4.12 -8.43 -3.03
N VAL A 96 4.94 -7.45 -2.65
CA VAL A 96 4.45 -6.25 -1.98
C VAL A 96 5.09 -5.01 -2.57
N LEU A 97 4.27 -4.00 -2.83
CA LEU A 97 4.71 -2.72 -3.37
C LEU A 97 4.17 -1.57 -2.52
N VAL A 98 4.91 -0.47 -2.47
CA VAL A 98 4.51 0.75 -1.79
C VAL A 98 4.55 1.92 -2.79
N VAL A 99 3.40 2.53 -3.01
CA VAL A 99 3.26 3.81 -3.71
C VAL A 99 3.40 4.93 -2.68
N GLY A 100 4.56 5.57 -2.67
CA GLY A 100 4.88 6.67 -1.78
C GLY A 100 4.57 8.04 -2.41
N CYS A 101 4.19 9.02 -1.60
CA CYS A 101 4.17 10.43 -1.98
C CYS A 101 5.02 11.27 -1.03
N GLU A 102 5.90 12.12 -1.54
CA GLU A 102 6.67 13.05 -0.72
C GLU A 102 5.73 14.04 -0.02
N PRO A 103 5.72 14.11 1.33
CA PRO A 103 4.92 15.08 2.05
C PRO A 103 5.55 16.47 2.00
N GLN A 104 4.72 17.52 2.14
CA GLN A 104 5.26 18.88 2.32
C GLN A 104 5.80 19.12 3.72
N VAL A 105 5.20 18.49 4.72
CA VAL A 105 5.59 18.62 6.13
C VAL A 105 5.88 17.24 6.66
N ARG A 106 7.07 17.07 7.25
CA ARG A 106 7.39 15.91 8.07
C ARG A 106 6.75 16.15 9.43
N MET A 107 5.72 15.37 9.76
CA MET A 107 5.15 15.42 11.11
C MET A 107 6.10 14.71 12.07
N THR A 108 6.47 15.36 13.16
CA THR A 108 7.31 14.75 14.21
C THR A 108 6.50 14.33 15.44
N GLY A 109 5.23 14.73 15.53
CA GLY A 109 4.33 14.40 16.63
C GLY A 109 4.36 15.41 17.77
N ASP A 110 5.19 16.47 17.66
CA ASP A 110 5.30 17.54 18.64
C ASP A 110 4.41 18.75 18.29
N GLU A 111 3.67 18.69 17.19
CA GLU A 111 2.85 19.81 16.72
C GLU A 111 1.55 19.96 17.53
N GLU A 112 1.31 21.16 18.09
CA GLU A 112 0.10 21.47 18.87
C GLU A 112 -1.19 21.43 18.02
N ASP A 113 -1.09 21.68 16.71
CA ASP A 113 -2.20 21.67 15.75
C ASP A 113 -1.89 20.72 14.57
N VAL A 114 -2.59 19.59 14.51
CA VAL A 114 -2.53 18.67 13.37
C VAL A 114 -3.44 19.18 12.26
N VAL A 115 -2.86 19.75 11.20
CA VAL A 115 -3.61 20.09 9.99
C VAL A 115 -3.87 18.80 9.20
N VAL A 116 -5.11 18.32 9.25
CA VAL A 116 -5.55 17.05 8.61
C VAL A 116 -5.73 17.18 7.08
N ALA A 117 -5.51 18.37 6.51
CA ALA A 117 -5.67 18.62 5.08
C ALA A 117 -4.42 18.24 4.28
N LEU A 118 -4.62 17.73 3.07
CA LEU A 118 -3.54 17.58 2.10
C LEU A 118 -3.00 18.96 1.72
N SER A 119 -1.69 19.08 1.65
CA SER A 119 -1.08 20.30 1.14
C SER A 119 -1.32 20.44 -0.37
N PRO A 120 -1.29 21.66 -0.94
CA PRO A 120 -1.50 21.87 -2.37
C PRO A 120 -0.68 20.97 -3.30
N PRO A 121 0.65 20.78 -3.11
CA PRO A 121 1.43 19.90 -3.98
C PRO A 121 1.03 18.43 -3.86
N VAL A 122 0.74 17.94 -2.65
CA VAL A 122 0.29 16.55 -2.45
C VAL A 122 -1.10 16.33 -3.02
N LEU A 123 -2.01 17.31 -2.86
CA LEU A 123 -3.35 17.26 -3.43
C LEU A 123 -3.30 17.19 -4.96
N ALA A 124 -2.38 17.93 -5.59
CA ALA A 124 -2.18 17.90 -7.04
C ALA A 124 -1.66 16.54 -7.55
N ALA A 125 -0.88 15.82 -6.73
CA ALA A 125 -0.34 14.51 -7.08
C ALA A 125 -1.36 13.36 -6.91
N VAL A 126 -2.52 13.58 -6.27
CA VAL A 126 -3.47 12.49 -5.96
C VAL A 126 -3.97 11.77 -7.20
N ASP A 127 -4.32 12.49 -8.26
CA ASP A 127 -4.88 11.85 -9.46
C ASP A 127 -3.81 11.02 -10.20
N GLU A 128 -2.57 11.49 -10.18
CA GLU A 128 -1.42 10.74 -10.70
C GLU A 128 -1.11 9.51 -9.84
N ALA A 129 -1.18 9.63 -8.50
CA ALA A 129 -1.02 8.50 -7.59
C ALA A 129 -2.08 7.42 -7.82
N VAL A 130 -3.35 7.82 -8.02
CA VAL A 130 -4.43 6.89 -8.34
C VAL A 130 -4.18 6.19 -9.68
N ALA A 131 -3.69 6.91 -10.70
CA ALA A 131 -3.35 6.32 -11.99
C ALA A 131 -2.18 5.33 -11.87
N MET A 132 -1.15 5.68 -11.09
CA MET A 132 0.00 4.81 -10.82
C MET A 132 -0.44 3.52 -10.11
N VAL A 133 -1.26 3.62 -9.06
CA VAL A 133 -1.80 2.45 -8.34
C VAL A 133 -2.60 1.56 -9.28
N ALA A 134 -3.49 2.14 -10.12
CA ALA A 134 -4.27 1.35 -11.07
C ALA A 134 -3.38 0.60 -12.07
N SER A 135 -2.35 1.25 -12.62
CA SER A 135 -1.39 0.61 -13.53
C SER A 135 -0.65 -0.55 -12.84
N VAL A 136 -0.19 -0.35 -11.60
CA VAL A 136 0.50 -1.40 -10.84
C VAL A 136 -0.42 -2.59 -10.58
N LEU A 137 -1.68 -2.34 -10.24
CA LEU A 137 -2.67 -3.41 -10.01
C LEU A 137 -2.95 -4.20 -11.29
N GLU A 138 -3.07 -3.53 -12.45
CA GLU A 138 -3.25 -4.20 -13.74
C GLU A 138 -2.04 -5.08 -14.10
N ASP A 139 -0.81 -4.59 -13.87
CA ASP A 139 0.42 -5.35 -14.10
C ASP A 139 0.51 -6.60 -13.20
N LEU A 140 0.08 -6.48 -11.94
CA LEU A 140 0.04 -7.61 -11.00
C LEU A 140 -0.99 -8.65 -11.44
N VAL A 141 -2.22 -8.24 -11.75
CA VAL A 141 -3.28 -9.16 -12.17
C VAL A 141 -2.91 -9.90 -13.46
N THR A 142 -2.32 -9.20 -14.43
CA THR A 142 -1.90 -9.80 -15.70
C THR A 142 -0.74 -10.79 -15.54
N THR A 143 0.20 -10.51 -14.64
CA THR A 143 1.31 -11.40 -14.32
C THR A 143 0.81 -12.69 -13.68
N GLU A 144 -0.03 -12.57 -12.64
CA GLU A 144 -0.63 -13.71 -11.94
C GLU A 144 -1.47 -14.60 -12.87
N ASP A 145 -2.27 -14.00 -13.73
CA ASP A 145 -3.07 -14.74 -14.72
C ASP A 145 -2.21 -15.52 -15.71
N ASN A 146 -1.04 -14.98 -16.08
CA ASN A 146 -0.10 -15.66 -16.95
C ASN A 146 0.55 -16.86 -16.24
N GLU A 147 1.03 -16.68 -15.01
CA GLU A 147 1.64 -17.75 -14.21
C GLU A 147 0.66 -18.90 -13.94
N ARG A 148 -0.59 -18.59 -13.59
CA ARG A 148 -1.66 -19.59 -13.43
C ARG A 148 -2.01 -20.35 -14.72
N LYS A 149 -1.87 -19.73 -15.89
CA LYS A 149 -2.09 -20.40 -17.20
C LYS A 149 -0.94 -21.35 -17.51
N VAL A 150 0.30 -20.94 -17.27
CA VAL A 150 1.49 -21.77 -17.48
C VAL A 150 1.44 -23.01 -16.59
N SER A 151 1.19 -22.85 -15.28
CA SER A 151 1.12 -23.98 -14.33
C SER A 151 0.04 -25.00 -14.68
N ARG A 152 -1.13 -24.57 -15.19
CA ARG A 152 -2.20 -25.48 -15.64
C ARG A 152 -1.85 -26.25 -16.93
N SER A 153 -1.08 -25.64 -17.82
CA SER A 153 -0.61 -26.31 -19.05
C SER A 153 0.36 -27.45 -18.74
N TRP A 154 1.13 -27.36 -17.65
CA TRP A 154 2.13 -28.36 -17.27
C TRP A 154 1.52 -29.50 -16.45
N ALA A 155 0.46 -29.24 -15.67
CA ALA A 155 -0.27 -30.27 -14.93
C ALA A 155 -1.15 -31.18 -15.81
N SER A 156 -1.36 -30.81 -17.08
CA SER A 156 -2.23 -31.53 -18.03
C SER A 156 -1.44 -32.36 -19.06
N SER A 157 -0.10 -32.44 -18.93
CA SER A 157 0.82 -33.20 -19.80
C SER A 157 1.45 -34.36 -19.04
#